data_AF-A0A243SF37-F1
#
_entry.id   AF-A0A243SF37-F1
#
_cell.length_a   1.000
_cell.length_b   1.000
_cell.length_c   1.000
_cell.angle_alpha   90.00
_cell.angle_beta   90.00
_cell.angle_gamma   90.00
#
_symmetry.space_group_name_H-M   'P 1'
#
loop_
_entity.id
_entity.type
_entity.pdbx_description
1 polymer ?
#
loop_
_entity_poly.entity_id
_entity_poly.type
_entity_poly.pdbx_seq_one_letter_code
_entity_poly.pdbx_strand_id
1 'polypeptide(L)'
;MKNIIVLGIFLLSVTIHAQTHELIKHDGQKIDVNFIKVANDQVFYNSQVNQEEKSISQFAVAQLIEKSNSDSKTVSNKIIISSKKDYDKVVILEPYQTQGLKEVGITSSFLGKTKGETDKEFQDQVERRLKQLAAEKGYPFIVIVSKETKNLKAKMYSY
;
A
#
# COMPACT_ATOMS: atom_id res chain seq x y z
N MET A 1 -54.24 12.20 48.08
CA MET A 1 -53.01 11.48 47.68
C MET A 1 -53.15 11.03 46.24
N LYS A 2 -52.42 11.63 45.28
CA LYS A 2 -52.01 10.94 44.03
C LYS A 2 -50.98 11.78 43.28
N ASN A 3 -49.72 11.67 43.69
CA ASN A 3 -48.59 12.14 42.90
C ASN A 3 -48.37 11.11 41.79
N ILE A 4 -48.70 11.46 40.54
CA ILE A 4 -48.29 10.68 39.38
C ILE A 4 -46.99 11.31 38.89
N ILE A 5 -45.87 10.76 39.35
CA ILE A 5 -44.55 11.05 38.81
C ILE A 5 -44.42 10.20 37.54
N VAL A 6 -44.56 10.83 36.37
CA VAL A 6 -44.26 10.18 35.08
C VAL A 6 -42.75 10.19 34.91
N LEU A 7 -42.11 9.06 35.18
CA LEU A 7 -40.69 8.84 34.96
C LEU A 7 -40.47 8.51 33.48
N GLY A 8 -40.10 9.53 32.69
CA GLY A 8 -39.72 9.36 31.29
C GLY A 8 -38.35 8.68 31.18
N ILE A 9 -38.32 7.43 30.70
CA ILE A 9 -37.09 6.72 30.37
C ILE A 9 -36.57 7.30 29.06
N PHE A 10 -35.53 8.13 29.15
CA PHE A 10 -34.80 8.63 27.99
C PHE A 10 -33.91 7.48 27.48
N LEU A 11 -34.35 6.76 26.45
CA LEU A 11 -33.53 5.77 25.75
C LEU A 11 -32.42 6.54 25.01
N LEU A 12 -31.22 6.60 25.58
CA LEU A 12 -30.03 7.02 24.84
C LEU A 12 -29.77 5.98 23.74
N SER A 13 -30.11 6.32 22.51
CA SER A 13 -29.71 5.56 21.32
C SER A 13 -28.19 5.69 21.15
N VAL A 14 -27.42 4.77 21.73
CA VAL A 14 -26.00 4.63 21.41
C VAL A 14 -25.88 4.18 19.95
N THR A 15 -25.46 5.08 19.06
CA THR A 15 -25.17 4.74 17.67
C THR A 15 -23.88 3.95 17.61
N ILE A 16 -24.01 2.62 17.59
CA ILE A 16 -22.90 1.70 17.37
C ILE A 16 -22.48 1.87 15.90
N HIS A 17 -21.41 2.60 15.64
CA HIS A 17 -20.87 2.75 14.29
C HIS A 17 -20.14 1.46 13.90
N ALA A 18 -20.88 0.53 13.31
CA ALA A 18 -20.31 -0.69 12.76
C ALA A 18 -19.36 -0.36 11.61
N GLN A 19 -18.24 -1.09 11.52
CA GLN A 19 -17.29 -0.91 10.41
C GLN A 19 -17.93 -1.33 9.09
N THR A 20 -17.70 -0.56 8.04
CA THR A 20 -18.31 -0.82 6.73
C THR A 20 -17.65 -1.99 5.99
N HIS A 21 -16.33 -2.14 6.11
CA HIS A 21 -15.57 -3.14 5.34
C HIS A 21 -14.51 -3.88 6.18
N GLU A 22 -14.17 -5.10 5.78
CA GLU A 22 -12.96 -5.81 6.16
C GLU A 22 -11.93 -5.66 5.02
N LEU A 23 -10.78 -5.06 5.33
CA LEU A 23 -9.64 -4.92 4.44
C LEU A 23 -8.70 -6.11 4.64
N ILE A 24 -8.40 -6.83 3.55
CA ILE A 24 -7.48 -7.97 3.57
C ILE A 24 -6.23 -7.60 2.80
N LYS A 25 -5.09 -7.70 3.48
CA LYS A 25 -3.76 -7.46 2.93
C LYS A 25 -3.20 -8.71 2.25
N HIS A 26 -2.22 -8.53 1.37
CA HIS A 26 -1.51 -9.63 0.68
C HIS A 26 -0.63 -10.50 1.58
N ASP A 27 -0.38 -10.05 2.82
CA ASP A 27 0.28 -10.81 3.90
C ASP A 27 -0.71 -11.61 4.77
N GLY A 28 -2.01 -11.54 4.46
CA GLY A 28 -3.08 -12.24 5.17
C GLY A 28 -3.65 -11.48 6.36
N GLN A 29 -3.12 -10.31 6.72
CA GLN A 29 -3.70 -9.49 7.79
C GLN A 29 -5.07 -8.96 7.38
N LYS A 30 -5.99 -8.98 8.34
CA LYS A 30 -7.36 -8.49 8.21
C LYS A 30 -7.56 -7.29 9.11
N ILE A 31 -8.15 -6.22 8.58
CA ILE A 31 -8.36 -4.97 9.32
C ILE A 31 -9.81 -4.52 9.09
N ASP A 32 -10.53 -4.34 10.18
CA ASP A 32 -11.88 -3.76 10.13
C ASP A 32 -11.80 -2.25 9.99
N VAL A 33 -12.38 -1.72 8.91
CA VAL A 33 -12.24 -0.33 8.51
C VAL A 33 -13.55 0.29 8.01
N ASN A 34 -13.62 1.61 8.14
CA ASN A 34 -14.62 2.42 7.45
C ASN A 34 -14.01 2.89 6.13
N PHE A 35 -14.20 2.11 5.07
CA PHE A 35 -13.69 2.43 3.74
C PHE A 35 -14.27 3.75 3.22
N ILE A 36 -13.42 4.59 2.63
CA ILE A 36 -13.79 5.90 2.05
C ILE A 36 -13.70 5.84 0.53
N LYS A 37 -12.50 5.58 0.00
CA LYS A 37 -12.23 5.55 -1.45
C LYS A 37 -10.89 4.90 -1.78
N VAL A 38 -10.70 4.57 -3.05
CA VAL A 38 -9.38 4.26 -3.63
C VAL A 38 -8.99 5.40 -4.56
N ALA A 39 -7.82 6.00 -4.35
CA ALA A 39 -7.28 7.08 -5.18
C ALA A 39 -5.75 7.14 -5.04
N ASN A 40 -5.05 7.63 -6.07
CA ASN A 40 -3.58 7.83 -6.05
C ASN A 40 -2.79 6.61 -5.54
N ASP A 41 -3.17 5.42 -6.00
CA ASP A 41 -2.62 4.12 -5.57
C ASP A 41 -2.67 3.88 -4.06
N GLN A 42 -3.65 4.48 -3.39
CA GLN A 42 -3.92 4.31 -1.96
C GLN A 42 -5.39 3.98 -1.70
N VAL A 43 -5.60 3.20 -0.65
CA VAL A 43 -6.91 2.94 -0.05
C VAL A 43 -7.06 3.82 1.17
N PHE A 44 -8.06 4.71 1.16
CA PHE A 44 -8.37 5.62 2.26
C PHE A 44 -9.49 5.05 3.12
N TYR A 45 -9.30 5.10 4.44
CA TYR A 45 -10.25 4.57 5.40
C TYR A 45 -10.12 5.25 6.77
N ASN A 46 -11.18 5.20 7.58
CA ASN A 46 -11.13 5.63 8.98
C ASN A 46 -10.93 4.43 9.91
N SER A 47 -10.12 4.60 10.96
CA SER A 47 -9.98 3.61 12.03
C SER A 47 -11.06 3.76 13.10
N GLN A 48 -11.47 2.64 13.73
CA GLN A 48 -12.57 2.64 14.71
C GLN A 48 -12.33 3.59 15.90
N VAL A 49 -11.08 3.71 16.32
CA VAL A 49 -10.72 4.32 17.61
C VAL A 49 -10.74 5.86 17.54
N ASN A 50 -10.21 6.43 16.46
CA ASN A 50 -9.95 7.88 16.40
C ASN A 50 -10.74 8.60 15.29
N GLN A 51 -11.50 7.89 14.44
CA GLN A 51 -12.18 8.43 13.25
C GLN A 51 -11.28 9.20 12.27
N GLU A 52 -9.95 9.20 12.48
CA GLU A 52 -8.97 9.81 11.59
C GLU A 52 -8.87 9.04 10.27
N GLU A 53 -8.79 9.81 9.18
CA GLU A 53 -8.50 9.31 7.84
C GLU A 53 -7.06 8.80 7.78
N LYS A 54 -6.94 7.52 7.44
CA LYS A 54 -5.68 6.81 7.21
C LYS A 54 -5.64 6.34 5.76
N SER A 55 -4.44 6.13 5.26
CA SER A 55 -4.24 5.51 3.97
C SER A 55 -3.26 4.35 4.04
N ILE A 56 -3.46 3.39 3.15
CA ILE A 56 -2.57 2.26 2.93
C ILE A 56 -2.36 2.09 1.43
N SER A 57 -1.19 1.63 1.03
CA SER A 57 -0.86 1.35 -0.36
C SER A 57 -1.89 0.41 -0.98
N GLN A 58 -2.41 0.75 -2.16
CA GLN A 58 -3.28 -0.14 -2.93
C GLN A 58 -2.57 -1.48 -3.22
N PHE A 59 -1.26 -1.44 -3.42
CA PHE A 59 -0.43 -2.63 -3.62
C PHE A 59 -0.34 -3.52 -2.38
N ALA A 60 -0.59 -3.01 -1.18
CA ALA A 60 -0.60 -3.83 0.04
C ALA A 60 -1.93 -4.56 0.25
N VAL A 61 -3.00 -4.13 -0.43
CA VAL A 61 -4.37 -4.61 -0.22
C VAL A 61 -4.77 -5.59 -1.32
N ALA A 62 -5.18 -6.80 -0.93
CA ALA A 62 -5.69 -7.81 -1.83
C ALA A 62 -7.16 -7.57 -2.15
N GLN A 63 -8.00 -7.42 -1.13
CA GLN A 63 -9.45 -7.30 -1.28
C GLN A 63 -10.08 -6.46 -0.17
N LEU A 64 -11.23 -5.90 -0.47
CA LEU A 64 -12.16 -5.26 0.47
C LEU A 64 -13.44 -6.07 0.48
N ILE A 65 -13.87 -6.50 1.66
CA ILE A 65 -15.15 -7.20 1.86
C ILE A 65 -16.11 -6.24 2.55
N GLU A 66 -17.25 -5.95 1.91
CA GLU A 66 -18.32 -5.19 2.54
C GLU A 66 -19.05 -6.06 3.58
N LYS A 67 -19.19 -5.56 4.80
CA LYS A 67 -19.76 -6.35 5.92
C LYS A 67 -21.28 -6.49 5.88
N SER A 68 -21.97 -5.62 5.13
CA SER A 68 -23.44 -5.58 5.07
C SER A 68 -24.02 -6.78 4.28
N ASN A 69 -23.33 -7.17 3.20
CA ASN A 69 -23.75 -8.15 2.19
C ASN A 69 -22.69 -9.23 1.92
N SER A 70 -21.50 -9.11 2.51
CA SER A 70 -20.33 -9.98 2.23
C SER A 70 -19.80 -9.87 0.79
N ASP A 71 -20.10 -8.78 0.09
CA ASP A 71 -19.58 -8.55 -1.26
C ASP A 71 -18.08 -8.25 -1.20
N SER A 72 -17.30 -8.97 -2.01
CA SER A 72 -15.85 -8.83 -2.05
C SER A 72 -15.39 -8.17 -3.34
N LYS A 73 -14.56 -7.13 -3.22
CA LYS A 73 -13.93 -6.42 -4.33
C LYS A 73 -12.42 -6.59 -4.27
N THR A 74 -11.83 -7.12 -5.34
CA THR A 74 -10.37 -7.16 -5.51
C THR A 74 -9.83 -5.74 -5.69
N VAL A 75 -8.80 -5.40 -4.91
CA VAL A 75 -8.14 -4.10 -4.92
C VAL A 75 -6.86 -4.12 -5.74
N SER A 76 -6.03 -5.16 -5.57
CA SER A 76 -4.85 -5.38 -6.37
C SER A 76 -4.49 -6.86 -6.43
N ASN A 77 -3.81 -7.27 -7.51
CA ASN A 77 -3.28 -8.61 -7.66
C ASN A 77 -1.88 -8.72 -7.02
N LYS A 78 -1.57 -9.89 -6.46
CA LYS A 78 -0.24 -10.17 -5.91
C LYS A 78 0.78 -10.28 -7.05
N ILE A 79 1.88 -9.54 -6.95
CA ILE A 79 3.00 -9.55 -7.87
C ILE A 79 3.96 -10.65 -7.44
N ILE A 80 4.20 -11.59 -8.35
CA ILE A 80 5.13 -12.71 -8.14
C ILE A 80 6.37 -12.46 -9.00
N ILE A 81 7.52 -12.42 -8.34
CA ILE A 81 8.83 -12.26 -8.96
C ILE A 81 9.60 -13.57 -8.78
N SER A 82 9.83 -14.29 -9.88
CA SER A 82 10.49 -15.60 -9.85
C SER A 82 11.95 -15.52 -10.26
N SER A 83 12.33 -14.50 -11.01
CA SER A 83 13.70 -14.31 -11.45
C SER A 83 14.02 -12.86 -11.81
N LYS A 84 15.30 -12.57 -12.01
CA LYS A 84 15.80 -11.30 -12.56
C LYS A 84 15.14 -10.88 -13.89
N LYS A 85 14.61 -11.82 -14.68
CA LYS A 85 13.94 -11.53 -15.95
C LYS A 85 12.59 -10.84 -15.74
N ASP A 86 11.95 -11.05 -14.59
CA ASP A 86 10.67 -10.43 -14.20
C ASP A 86 10.84 -8.98 -13.71
N TYR A 87 11.93 -8.29 -14.08
CA TYR A 87 12.20 -6.93 -13.62
C TYR A 87 11.14 -5.93 -14.11
N ASP A 88 10.45 -6.24 -15.20
CA ASP A 88 9.34 -5.46 -15.75
C ASP A 88 8.12 -5.43 -14.81
N LYS A 89 7.94 -6.48 -14.01
CA LYS A 89 6.89 -6.57 -12.98
C LYS A 89 7.22 -5.78 -11.71
N VAL A 90 8.48 -5.36 -11.51
CA VAL A 90 8.88 -4.57 -10.35
C VAL A 90 8.34 -3.15 -10.48
N VAL A 91 7.59 -2.72 -9.47
CA VAL A 91 6.94 -1.41 -9.42
C VAL A 91 7.85 -0.43 -8.66
N ILE A 92 8.09 0.73 -9.27
CA ILE A 92 8.72 1.86 -8.59
C ILE A 92 7.60 2.62 -7.88
N LEU A 93 7.76 2.79 -6.56
CA LEU A 93 6.82 3.48 -5.70
C LEU A 93 7.38 4.84 -5.29
N GLU A 94 6.47 5.78 -5.08
CA GLU A 94 6.74 6.98 -4.31
C GLU A 94 6.76 6.65 -2.80
N PRO A 95 7.49 7.40 -1.95
CA PRO A 95 7.59 7.10 -0.52
C PRO A 95 6.25 6.96 0.19
N TYR A 96 5.25 7.76 -0.17
CA TYR A 96 3.91 7.71 0.44
C TYR A 96 3.14 6.43 0.07
N GLN A 97 3.48 5.77 -1.04
CA GLN A 97 2.85 4.53 -1.51
C GLN A 97 3.42 3.28 -0.82
N THR A 98 4.33 3.43 0.16
CA THR A 98 4.92 2.31 0.90
C THR A 98 4.11 1.88 2.12
N GLN A 99 3.09 2.65 2.50
CA GLN A 99 2.28 2.37 3.69
C GLN A 99 1.64 0.98 3.62
N GLY A 100 1.88 0.15 4.64
CA GLY A 100 1.38 -1.22 4.71
C GLY A 100 2.26 -2.29 4.03
N LEU A 101 3.33 -1.89 3.33
CA LEU A 101 4.38 -2.77 2.82
C LEU A 101 5.53 -2.86 3.83
N LYS A 102 6.32 -3.93 3.75
CA LYS A 102 7.48 -4.16 4.62
C LYS A 102 8.78 -3.74 3.92
N GLU A 103 9.54 -2.82 4.50
CA GLU A 103 10.90 -2.53 4.03
C GLU A 103 11.80 -3.74 4.34
N VAL A 104 12.44 -4.30 3.31
CA VAL A 104 13.29 -5.50 3.44
C VAL A 104 14.78 -5.21 3.30
N GLY A 105 15.13 -4.00 2.85
CA GLY A 105 16.52 -3.53 2.80
C GLY A 105 16.79 -2.58 1.66
N ILE A 106 18.07 -2.31 1.43
CA ILE A 106 18.55 -1.39 0.39
C ILE A 106 19.40 -2.17 -0.62
N THR A 107 19.26 -1.84 -1.89
CA THR A 107 20.16 -2.28 -2.95
C THR A 107 20.91 -1.08 -3.54
N SER A 108 22.13 -1.32 -3.99
CA SER A 108 22.95 -0.31 -4.63
C SER A 108 23.72 -0.85 -5.83
N SER A 109 23.99 0.02 -6.80
CA SER A 109 24.81 -0.32 -7.96
C SER A 109 25.53 0.91 -8.51
N PHE A 110 26.54 0.64 -9.32
CA PHE A 110 27.15 1.60 -10.21
C PHE A 110 26.56 1.47 -11.63
N LEU A 111 26.40 2.58 -12.34
CA LEU A 111 26.16 2.59 -13.79
C LEU A 111 26.86 3.81 -14.41
N GLY A 112 27.78 3.54 -15.33
CA GLY A 112 28.44 4.60 -16.10
C GLY A 112 27.54 5.10 -17.22
N LYS A 113 27.62 6.41 -17.52
CA LYS A 113 26.96 7.01 -18.68
C LYS A 113 27.83 6.84 -19.91
N THR A 114 27.26 6.35 -21.01
CA THR A 114 27.99 6.14 -22.26
C THR A 114 28.13 7.45 -23.03
N LYS A 115 29.26 7.66 -23.73
CA LYS A 115 29.44 8.86 -24.55
C LYS A 115 28.40 8.90 -25.67
N GLY A 116 27.67 10.01 -25.79
CA GLY A 116 26.60 10.19 -26.77
C GLY A 116 25.22 9.72 -26.31
N GLU A 117 25.11 9.13 -25.12
CA GLU A 117 23.84 8.74 -24.50
C GLU A 117 23.07 9.96 -23.99
N THR A 118 21.76 9.99 -24.26
CA THR A 118 20.86 11.03 -23.74
C THR A 118 20.61 10.84 -22.25
N ASP A 119 20.23 11.91 -21.54
CA ASP A 119 19.88 11.78 -20.12
C ASP A 119 18.70 10.83 -19.90
N LYS A 120 17.72 10.82 -20.80
CA LYS A 120 16.56 9.94 -20.71
C LYS A 120 16.96 8.47 -20.81
N GLU A 121 17.74 8.10 -21.83
CA GLU A 121 18.22 6.71 -21.99
C GLU A 121 19.02 6.24 -20.77
N PHE A 122 19.84 7.13 -20.21
CA PHE A 122 20.58 6.82 -18.97
C PHE A 122 19.63 6.60 -17.79
N GLN A 123 18.60 7.45 -17.59
CA GLN A 123 17.62 7.26 -16.53
C GLN A 123 16.83 5.95 -16.69
N ASP A 124 16.44 5.61 -17.92
CA ASP A 124 15.74 4.35 -18.22
C ASP A 124 16.61 3.13 -17.85
N GLN A 125 17.93 3.21 -18.12
CA GLN A 125 18.87 2.16 -17.72
C GLN A 125 19.09 2.09 -16.21
N VAL A 126 19.13 3.24 -15.51
CA VAL A 126 19.19 3.30 -14.04
C VAL A 126 17.99 2.58 -13.44
N GLU A 127 16.78 2.90 -13.89
CA GLU A 127 15.55 2.28 -13.40
C GLU A 127 15.52 0.79 -13.68
N ARG A 128 15.85 0.39 -14.92
CA ARG A 128 15.98 -1.02 -15.29
C ARG A 128 16.98 -1.75 -14.41
N ARG A 129 18.14 -1.16 -14.14
CA ARG A 129 19.19 -1.77 -13.30
C ARG A 129 18.70 -1.99 -11.87
N LEU A 130 18.05 -0.99 -11.27
CA LEU A 130 17.51 -1.10 -9.91
C LEU A 130 16.38 -2.13 -9.82
N LYS A 131 15.47 -2.15 -10.81
CA LYS A 131 14.42 -3.17 -10.92
C LYS A 131 14.98 -4.58 -11.05
N GLN A 132 16.02 -4.77 -11.87
CA GLN A 132 16.68 -6.07 -12.01
C GLN A 132 17.30 -6.56 -10.70
N LEU A 133 17.90 -5.66 -9.93
CA LEU A 133 18.50 -6.02 -8.63
C LEU A 133 17.43 -6.42 -7.60
N ALA A 134 16.28 -5.73 -7.60
CA ALA A 134 15.16 -6.12 -6.76
C ALA A 134 14.57 -7.45 -7.21
N ALA A 135 14.43 -7.66 -8.53
CA ALA A 135 13.88 -8.88 -9.08
C ALA A 135 14.76 -10.11 -8.85
N GLU A 136 16.07 -9.93 -8.92
CA GLU A 136 17.05 -10.97 -8.56
C GLU A 136 16.92 -11.42 -7.10
N LYS A 137 16.43 -10.55 -6.22
CA LYS A 137 16.14 -10.86 -4.81
C LYS A 137 14.68 -11.25 -4.54
N GLY A 138 13.83 -11.30 -5.57
CA GLY A 138 12.42 -11.67 -5.45
C GLY A 138 11.52 -10.57 -4.86
N TYR A 139 11.94 -9.30 -4.90
CA TYR A 139 11.18 -8.20 -4.31
C TYR A 139 10.39 -7.41 -5.37
N PRO A 140 9.06 -7.27 -5.24
CA PRO A 140 8.21 -6.65 -6.25
C PRO A 140 8.20 -5.11 -6.23
N PHE A 141 8.69 -4.47 -5.17
CA PHE A 141 8.56 -3.03 -4.98
C PHE A 141 9.89 -2.37 -4.67
N ILE A 142 10.12 -1.18 -5.24
CA ILE A 142 11.26 -0.34 -4.90
C ILE A 142 10.90 1.12 -4.73
N VAL A 143 11.62 1.84 -3.86
CA VAL A 143 11.66 3.31 -3.82
C VAL A 143 13.07 3.75 -4.15
N ILE A 144 13.23 4.55 -5.20
CA ILE A 144 14.54 5.04 -5.61
C ILE A 144 14.99 6.15 -4.66
N VAL A 145 16.16 5.96 -4.05
CA VAL A 145 16.76 6.91 -3.10
C VAL A 145 17.81 7.77 -3.78
N SER A 146 18.54 7.22 -4.75
CA SER A 146 19.52 7.97 -5.54
C SER A 146 19.63 7.41 -6.95
N LYS A 147 19.75 8.33 -7.92
CA LYS A 147 20.03 8.06 -9.35
C LYS A 147 21.43 8.52 -9.76
N GLU A 148 22.32 8.80 -8.80
CA GLU A 148 23.69 9.20 -9.07
C GLU A 148 24.49 8.04 -9.69
N THR A 149 25.22 8.29 -10.79
CA THR A 149 26.02 7.28 -11.54
C THR A 149 26.88 6.39 -10.62
N LYS A 150 27.51 7.00 -9.61
CA LYS A 150 28.41 6.33 -8.66
C LYS A 150 27.72 5.64 -7.50
N ASN A 151 26.41 5.85 -7.34
CA ASN A 151 25.70 5.58 -6.10
C ASN A 151 24.19 5.37 -6.34
N LEU A 152 23.83 4.54 -7.33
CA LEU A 152 22.43 4.18 -7.56
C LEU A 152 21.95 3.43 -6.33
N LYS A 153 20.82 3.86 -5.76
CA LYS A 153 20.27 3.27 -4.54
C LYS A 153 18.76 3.16 -4.61
N ALA A 154 18.24 2.03 -4.17
CA ALA A 154 16.81 1.85 -3.96
C ALA A 154 16.53 1.05 -2.69
N LYS A 155 15.52 1.48 -1.93
CA LYS A 155 14.90 0.66 -0.89
C LYS A 155 13.99 -0.37 -1.54
N MET A 156 13.99 -1.59 -1.03
CA MET A 156 13.16 -2.69 -1.52
C MET A 156 12.07 -2.99 -0.49
N TYR A 157 10.89 -3.34 -0.99
CA TYR A 157 9.75 -3.68 -0.16
C TYR A 157 9.10 -5.01 -0.57
N SER A 158 8.52 -5.70 0.41
CA SER A 158 7.66 -6.87 0.23
C SER A 158 6.27 -6.61 0.80
N TYR A 159 5.38 -7.56 0.56
CA TYR A 159 4.14 -7.69 1.34
C TYR A 159 4.43 -7.86 2.83
#